data_AF-A0A1G7CQ42-F1
#
_entry.id   AF-A0A1G7CQ42-F1
#
_cell.length_a   1.000
_cell.length_b   1.000
_cell.length_c   1.000
_cell.angle_alpha   90.00
_cell.angle_beta   90.00
_cell.angle_gamma   90.00
#
_symmetry.space_group_name_H-M   'P 1'
#
loop_
_entity.id
_entity.type
_entity.pdbx_description
1 polymer ?
#
loop_
_entity_poly.entity_id
_entity_poly.type
_entity_poly.pdbx_seq_one_letter_code
_entity_poly.pdbx_strand_id
1 'polypeptide(L)'
;MGTDSPGRRLASALAAKDAGALRAVLTDDVDFTGLTPRRSWSAGDPDEVLDVLLGHWFAPEDEVEELLDVSEGAPVEDTRHVAYRLRLTTPDGARTAEQQVYYRTDGERISYLRVLCSGFRPAPG
;
A
#
# COMPACT_ATOMS: atom_id res chain seq x y z
N MET A 1 -2.86 -4.27 -24.01
CA MET A 1 -2.84 -4.57 -22.57
C MET A 1 -2.60 -3.25 -21.89
N GLY A 2 -3.65 -2.63 -21.33
CA GLY A 2 -3.45 -1.37 -20.62
C GLY A 2 -2.49 -1.63 -19.47
N THR A 3 -1.38 -0.91 -19.41
CA THR A 3 -0.46 -0.98 -18.28
C THR A 3 -1.20 -0.47 -17.05
N ASP A 4 -1.36 -1.32 -16.04
CA ASP A 4 -1.93 -0.91 -14.76
C ASP A 4 -1.19 0.31 -14.22
N SER A 5 -1.92 1.26 -13.63
CA SER A 5 -1.34 2.47 -13.05
C SER A 5 -0.33 2.14 -11.95
N PRO A 6 0.63 3.03 -11.63
CA PRO A 6 1.53 2.82 -10.48
C PRO A 6 0.78 2.54 -9.17
N GLY A 7 -0.37 3.18 -8.95
CA GLY A 7 -1.23 2.91 -7.79
C GLY A 7 -1.78 1.48 -7.77
N ARG A 8 -2.27 0.96 -8.91
CA ARG A 8 -2.71 -0.44 -9.02
C ARG A 8 -1.55 -1.42 -8.85
N ARG A 9 -0.40 -1.12 -9.44
CA ARG A 9 0.83 -1.93 -9.26
C ARG A 9 1.25 -2.00 -7.80
N LEU A 10 1.20 -0.89 -7.07
CA LEU A 10 1.45 -0.84 -5.63
C LEU A 10 0.47 -1.73 -4.85
N ALA A 11 -0.84 -1.60 -5.12
CA ALA A 11 -1.87 -2.40 -4.45
C ALA A 11 -1.67 -3.91 -4.68
N SER A 12 -1.43 -4.31 -5.93
CA SER A 12 -1.18 -5.71 -6.30
C SER A 12 0.12 -6.25 -5.69
N ALA A 13 1.20 -5.47 -5.72
CA ALA A 13 2.48 -5.87 -5.13
C ALA A 13 2.37 -6.04 -3.61
N LEU A 14 1.65 -5.14 -2.93
CA LEU A 14 1.41 -5.26 -1.49
C LEU A 14 0.52 -6.47 -1.17
N ALA A 15 -0.52 -6.70 -1.96
CA ALA A 15 -1.40 -7.86 -1.78
C ALA A 15 -0.66 -9.19 -1.93
N ALA A 16 0.33 -9.24 -2.83
CA ALA A 16 1.20 -10.40 -3.01
C ALA A 16 2.38 -10.46 -2.02
N LYS A 17 2.54 -9.45 -1.14
CA LYS A 17 3.75 -9.21 -0.33
C LYS A 17 5.05 -9.31 -1.16
N ASP A 18 5.00 -8.87 -2.41
CA ASP A 18 6.12 -8.95 -3.36
C ASP A 18 7.05 -7.74 -3.18
N ALA A 19 8.11 -7.94 -2.40
CA ALA A 19 9.14 -6.92 -2.16
C ALA A 19 9.79 -6.42 -3.46
N GLY A 20 10.02 -7.29 -4.45
CA GLY A 20 10.63 -6.90 -5.72
C GLY A 20 9.73 -5.96 -6.52
N ALA A 21 8.44 -6.30 -6.61
CA ALA A 21 7.45 -5.46 -7.28
C ALA A 21 7.17 -4.15 -6.53
N LEU A 22 7.16 -4.17 -5.18
CA LEU A 22 7.07 -2.96 -4.37
C LEU A 22 8.28 -2.05 -4.59
N ARG A 23 9.51 -2.60 -4.61
CA ARG A 23 10.70 -1.80 -4.89
C ARG A 23 10.64 -1.19 -6.29
N ALA A 24 10.21 -1.96 -7.29
CA ALA A 24 10.15 -1.53 -8.68
C ALA A 24 9.16 -0.38 -8.92
N VAL A 25 8.13 -0.22 -8.08
CA VAL A 25 7.12 0.84 -8.24
C VAL A 25 7.51 2.16 -7.57
N LEU A 26 8.49 2.19 -6.67
CA LEU A 26 8.92 3.38 -5.93
C LEU A 26 10.18 3.98 -6.55
N THR A 27 10.39 5.31 -6.53
CA THR A 27 11.70 5.91 -6.86
C THR A 27 12.71 5.65 -5.75
N ASP A 28 14.00 5.78 -6.07
CA ASP A 28 15.07 5.52 -5.10
C ASP A 28 15.13 6.59 -3.98
N ASP A 29 14.47 7.73 -4.18
CA ASP A 29 14.34 8.88 -3.29
C ASP A 29 12.88 9.17 -2.87
N VAL A 30 12.06 8.11 -2.77
CA VAL A 30 10.63 8.25 -2.49
C VAL A 30 10.36 9.02 -1.18
N ASP A 31 9.54 10.05 -1.25
CA ASP A 31 8.98 10.72 -0.07
C ASP A 31 7.74 9.95 0.40
N PHE A 32 7.93 9.08 1.41
CA PHE A 32 6.84 8.28 1.99
C PHE A 32 6.35 8.83 3.34
N THR A 33 5.03 8.81 3.53
CA THR A 33 4.41 8.92 4.86
C THR A 33 3.20 7.99 4.96
N GLY A 34 3.17 7.16 6.00
CA GLY A 34 2.09 6.22 6.28
C GLY A 34 1.45 6.48 7.64
N LEU A 35 0.12 6.32 7.71
CA LEU A 35 -0.65 6.46 8.95
C LEU A 35 -1.45 5.19 9.23
N THR A 36 -1.13 4.53 10.35
CA THR A 36 -2.02 3.56 10.99
C THR A 36 -2.76 4.24 12.14
N PRO A 37 -3.86 3.65 12.68
CA PRO A 37 -4.65 4.32 13.72
C PRO A 37 -3.89 4.80 14.97
N ARG A 38 -2.69 4.28 15.24
CA ARG A 38 -1.89 4.64 16.43
C ARG A 38 -0.46 5.08 16.13
N ARG A 39 -0.02 5.09 14.87
CA ARG A 39 1.38 5.36 14.52
C ARG A 39 1.48 6.05 13.17
N SER A 40 2.42 6.98 13.08
CA SER A 40 2.90 7.57 11.83
C SER A 40 4.24 6.97 11.46
N TRP A 41 4.47 6.82 10.16
CA TRP A 41 5.68 6.29 9.56
C TRP A 41 6.17 7.26 8.49
N SER A 42 7.48 7.35 8.31
CA SER A 42 8.12 8.11 7.23
C SER A 42 9.36 7.35 6.78
N ALA A 43 9.67 7.43 5.48
CA ALA A 43 10.83 6.80 4.87
C ALA A 43 11.26 7.64 3.66
N GLY A 44 12.56 7.59 3.36
CA GLY A 44 13.17 8.33 2.24
C GLY A 44 13.64 7.46 1.07
N ASP A 45 13.53 6.14 1.20
CA ASP A 45 13.96 5.18 0.18
C ASP A 45 13.06 3.92 0.17
N PRO A 46 13.10 3.13 -0.92
CA PRO A 46 12.28 1.94 -1.04
C PRO A 46 12.48 0.89 0.05
N ASP A 47 13.70 0.66 0.53
CA ASP A 47 13.98 -0.37 1.53
C ASP A 47 13.33 -0.03 2.86
N GLU A 48 13.46 1.22 3.30
CA GLU A 48 12.77 1.72 4.48
C GLU A 48 11.23 1.65 4.34
N VAL A 49 10.69 1.93 3.15
CA VAL A 49 9.24 1.77 2.89
C VAL A 49 8.82 0.30 3.01
N LEU A 50 9.58 -0.63 2.45
CA LEU A 50 9.32 -2.06 2.52
C LEU A 50 9.40 -2.56 3.97
N ASP A 51 10.36 -2.10 4.76
CA ASP A 51 10.47 -2.42 6.19
C ASP A 51 9.23 -1.97 6.96
N VAL A 52 8.70 -0.78 6.66
CA VAL A 52 7.43 -0.33 7.24
C VAL A 52 6.26 -1.21 6.79
N LEU A 53 6.09 -1.44 5.49
CA LEU A 53 4.92 -2.13 4.94
C LEU A 53 4.91 -3.62 5.29
N LEU A 54 6.02 -4.33 5.10
CA LEU A 54 6.11 -5.79 5.26
C LEU A 54 6.71 -6.22 6.60
N GLY A 55 7.49 -5.36 7.26
CA GLY A 55 8.08 -5.65 8.57
C GLY A 55 7.20 -5.24 9.75
N HIS A 56 6.29 -4.28 9.56
CA HIS A 56 5.51 -3.72 10.66
C HIS A 56 4.01 -3.59 10.42
N TRP A 57 3.57 -3.23 9.21
CA TRP A 57 2.16 -2.93 8.94
C TRP A 57 1.38 -4.18 8.55
N PHE A 58 1.90 -4.92 7.57
CA PHE A 58 1.46 -6.24 7.14
C PHE A 58 2.57 -7.22 7.49
N ALA A 59 2.78 -7.40 8.80
CA ALA A 59 3.94 -8.06 9.38
C ALA A 59 4.07 -9.51 8.88
N PRO A 60 5.22 -10.17 9.03
CA PRO A 60 5.43 -11.54 8.52
C PRO A 60 4.37 -12.55 8.97
N GLU A 61 3.82 -12.38 10.18
CA GLU A 61 2.74 -13.19 10.75
C GLU A 61 1.34 -12.93 10.14
N ASP A 62 1.17 -11.83 9.39
CA ASP A 62 -0.07 -11.51 8.69
C ASP A 62 -0.04 -12.10 7.28
N GLU A 63 -1.05 -12.92 6.95
CA GLU A 63 -1.26 -13.47 5.63
C GLU A 63 -2.27 -12.61 4.86
N VAL A 64 -1.87 -12.04 3.72
CA VAL A 64 -2.81 -11.36 2.82
C VAL A 64 -3.43 -12.39 1.88
N GLU A 65 -4.73 -12.62 2.04
CA GLU A 65 -5.45 -13.68 1.32
C GLU A 65 -5.98 -13.20 -0.03
N GLU A 66 -6.46 -11.96 -0.10
CA GLU A 66 -7.14 -11.43 -1.28
C GLU A 66 -7.10 -9.90 -1.36
N LEU A 67 -6.92 -9.40 -2.57
CA LEU A 67 -7.18 -8.01 -2.95
C LEU A 67 -8.66 -7.88 -3.35
N LEU A 68 -9.50 -7.49 -2.40
CA LEU A 68 -10.96 -7.48 -2.53
C LEU A 68 -11.47 -6.40 -3.50
N ASP A 69 -10.85 -5.23 -3.49
CA ASP A 69 -11.24 -4.11 -4.34
C ASP A 69 -10.04 -3.21 -4.62
N VAL A 70 -10.03 -2.61 -5.81
CA VAL A 70 -9.09 -1.54 -6.19
C VAL A 70 -9.81 -0.50 -7.03
N SER A 71 -9.94 0.69 -6.46
CA SER A 71 -10.56 1.84 -7.10
C SER A 71 -9.57 3.00 -7.23
N GLU A 72 -9.71 3.77 -8.29
CA GLU A 72 -8.90 4.97 -8.52
C GLU A 72 -9.84 6.18 -8.62
N GLY A 73 -9.54 7.20 -7.85
CA GLY A 73 -10.25 8.47 -7.92
C GLY A 73 -9.78 9.33 -9.10
N ALA A 74 -10.58 10.33 -9.46
CA ALA A 74 -10.09 11.41 -10.32
C ALA A 74 -8.89 12.09 -9.65
N PRO A 75 -7.83 12.42 -10.40
CA PRO A 75 -6.68 13.10 -9.82
C PRO A 75 -7.05 14.51 -9.36
N VAL A 76 -6.31 14.99 -8.37
CA VAL A 76 -6.27 16.41 -7.99
C VAL A 76 -5.00 16.97 -8.61
N GLU A 77 -5.14 17.58 -9.79
CA GLU A 77 -3.99 18.06 -10.58
C GLU A 77 -2.95 16.95 -10.82
N ASP A 78 -1.73 17.10 -10.28
CA ASP A 78 -0.62 16.15 -10.39
C ASP A 78 -0.74 14.95 -9.43
N THR A 79 -1.68 15.01 -8.48
CA THR A 79 -1.80 14.05 -7.39
C THR A 79 -2.88 13.03 -7.70
N ARG A 80 -2.46 11.77 -7.86
CA ARG A 80 -3.33 10.63 -8.14
C ARG A 80 -3.79 9.98 -6.84
N HIS A 81 -4.88 9.24 -6.92
CA HIS A 81 -5.45 8.51 -5.79
C HIS A 81 -5.76 7.07 -6.17
N VAL A 82 -5.42 6.14 -5.28
CA VAL A 82 -5.88 4.75 -5.33
C VAL A 82 -6.37 4.36 -3.93
N ALA A 83 -7.49 3.67 -3.88
CA ALA A 83 -7.96 2.98 -2.70
C ALA A 83 -8.00 1.49 -2.98
N TYR A 84 -7.59 0.69 -1.99
CA TYR A 84 -7.69 -0.76 -2.11
C TYR A 84 -8.01 -1.42 -0.79
N ARG A 85 -8.71 -2.55 -0.87
CA ARG A 85 -9.14 -3.32 0.28
C ARG A 85 -8.54 -4.71 0.25
N LEU A 86 -8.00 -5.13 1.38
CA LEU A 86 -7.36 -6.42 1.57
C LEU A 86 -8.17 -7.25 2.55
N ARG A 87 -8.29 -8.55 2.25
CA ARG A 87 -8.62 -9.59 3.23
C ARG A 87 -7.33 -10.23 3.70
N LEU A 88 -7.21 -10.41 5.00
CA LEU A 88 -6.02 -10.96 5.62
C LEU A 88 -6.38 -11.81 6.84
N THR A 89 -5.52 -12.78 7.16
CA THR A 89 -5.57 -13.52 8.42
C THR A 89 -4.38 -13.11 9.28
N THR A 90 -4.67 -12.77 10.54
CA THR A 90 -3.65 -12.43 11.55
C THR A 90 -3.71 -13.46 12.69
N PRO A 91 -2.77 -13.44 13.65
CA PRO A 91 -2.85 -14.28 14.85
C PRO A 91 -4.16 -14.11 15.65
N ASP A 92 -4.84 -12.96 15.52
CA ASP A 92 -6.11 -12.67 16.17
C ASP A 92 -7.35 -13.05 15.32
N GLY A 93 -7.13 -13.70 14.17
CA GLY A 93 -8.15 -14.19 13.25
C GLY A 93 -8.32 -13.36 11.97
N ALA A 94 -9.39 -13.64 11.23
CA ALA A 94 -9.68 -12.98 9.96
C ALA A 94 -9.94 -11.48 10.12
N ARG A 95 -9.35 -10.69 9.21
CA ARG A 95 -9.38 -9.23 9.20
C ARG A 95 -9.59 -8.68 7.79
N THR A 96 -10.05 -7.43 7.75
CA THR A 96 -10.13 -6.61 6.53
C THR A 96 -9.50 -5.26 6.81
N ALA A 97 -8.74 -4.74 5.85
CA ALA A 97 -8.13 -3.43 5.92
C ALA A 97 -8.29 -2.68 4.60
N GLU A 98 -8.54 -1.38 4.67
CA GLU A 98 -8.57 -0.51 3.49
C GLU A 98 -7.45 0.51 3.59
N GLN A 99 -6.78 0.74 2.46
CA GLN A 99 -5.79 1.79 2.29
C GLN A 99 -6.35 2.89 1.41
N GLN A 100 -6.15 4.13 1.83
CA GLN A 100 -6.39 5.33 1.05
C GLN A 100 -5.04 5.93 0.70
N VAL A 101 -4.71 5.98 -0.60
CA VAL A 101 -3.37 6.31 -1.07
C VAL A 101 -3.40 7.51 -2.02
N TYR A 102 -2.69 8.57 -1.66
CA TYR A 102 -2.36 9.66 -2.58
C TYR A 102 -0.91 9.55 -3.03
N TYR A 103 -0.67 9.68 -4.32
CA TYR A 103 0.66 9.51 -4.88
C TYR A 103 0.93 10.44 -6.06
N ARG A 104 2.21 10.74 -6.26
CA ARG A 104 2.73 11.39 -7.48
C ARG A 104 3.87 10.55 -8.05
N THR A 105 4.15 10.74 -9.32
CA THR A 105 5.07 9.88 -10.06
C THR A 105 6.17 10.68 -10.74
N ASP A 106 7.37 10.12 -10.76
CA ASP A 106 8.41 10.47 -11.73
C ASP A 106 8.46 9.35 -12.80
N GLY A 107 8.01 9.68 -14.00
CA GLY A 107 7.76 8.70 -15.06
C GLY A 107 6.76 7.62 -14.60
N GLU A 108 7.24 6.38 -14.55
CA GLU A 108 6.43 5.22 -14.15
C GLU A 108 6.52 4.87 -12.65
N ARG A 109 7.43 5.50 -11.91
CA ARG A 109 7.72 5.20 -10.50
C ARG A 109 7.08 6.25 -9.60
N ILE A 110 6.69 5.86 -8.39
CA ILE A 110 6.09 6.71 -7.37
C ILE A 110 7.20 7.43 -6.61
N SER A 111 7.21 8.76 -6.66
CA SER A 111 8.18 9.62 -5.96
C SER A 111 7.62 10.24 -4.68
N TYR A 112 6.30 10.28 -4.55
CA TYR A 112 5.60 10.80 -3.38
C TYR A 112 4.47 9.85 -3.03
N LEU A 113 4.41 9.41 -1.77
CA LEU A 113 3.46 8.40 -1.32
C LEU A 113 2.88 8.77 0.05
N ARG A 114 1.55 8.90 0.12
CA ARG A 114 0.80 9.10 1.36
C ARG A 114 -0.22 7.99 1.53
N VAL A 115 -0.14 7.23 2.62
CA VAL A 115 -0.99 6.06 2.86
C VAL A 115 -1.71 6.22 4.19
N LEU A 116 -3.03 6.04 4.20
CA LEU A 116 -3.86 5.98 5.41
C LEU A 116 -4.57 4.63 5.48
N CYS A 117 -4.41 3.89 6.58
CA CYS A 117 -5.13 2.64 6.83
C CYS A 117 -6.35 2.86 7.71
N SER A 118 -7.44 2.16 7.40
CA SER A 118 -8.60 2.01 8.26
C SER A 118 -8.31 1.35 9.62
N GLY A 119 -7.13 0.77 9.79
CA GLY A 119 -6.82 -0.28 10.76
C GLY A 119 -7.41 -1.64 10.35
N PHE A 120 -6.88 -2.71 10.94
CA PHE A 120 -7.39 -4.06 10.73
C PHE A 120 -8.73 -4.21 11.46
N ARG A 121 -9.80 -4.45 10.72
CA ARG A 121 -11.15 -4.65 11.22
C ARG A 121 -11.50 -6.14 11.21
N PRO A 122 -12.27 -6.66 12.19
CA PRO A 122 -12.79 -8.03 12.11
C PRO A 122 -13.53 -8.25 10.79
N ALA A 123 -13.17 -9.32 10.07
CA ALA A 123 -13.90 -9.72 8.86
C ALA A 123 -15.17 -10.49 9.26
N PRO A 124 -16.29 -10.33 8.53
CA PRO A 124 -17.42 -11.25 8.66
C PRO A 124 -16.97 -12.67 8.28
N GLY A 125 -17.40 -13.65 9.08
CA GLY A 125 -17.19 -15.07 8.80
C GLY A 125 -18.15 -15.63 7.75
#